data_AF-A0A2U3LRE7-F1
#
_entry.id   AF-A0A2U3LRE7-F1
#
_cell.length_a   1.000
_cell.length_b   1.000
_cell.length_c   1.000
_cell.angle_alpha   90.00
_cell.angle_beta   90.00
_cell.angle_gamma   90.00
#
_symmetry.space_group_name_H-M   'P 1'
#
loop_
_entity.id
_entity.type
_entity.pdbx_description
1 polymer ?
#
loop_
_entity_poly.entity_id
_entity_poly.type
_entity_poly.pdbx_seq_one_letter_code
_entity_poly.pdbx_strand_id
1 'polypeptide(L)' 'MEVTRTFHGFCPTLNKDYSIEVEYEDAGTPDFPNRYIQGLVTCIHHGCPNVSTCSIKAQMPKEIAV' A
#
# COMPACT_ATOMS: atom_id res chain seq x y z
N MET A 1 -10.04 2.21 -13.57
CA MET A 1 -9.75 0.78 -13.36
C MET A 1 -9.14 0.65 -11.98
N GLU A 2 -9.56 -0.33 -11.19
CA GLU A 2 -9.00 -0.55 -9.85
C GLU A 2 -7.95 -1.67 -9.91
N VAL A 3 -6.77 -1.41 -9.35
CA VAL A 3 -5.65 -2.34 -9.32
C VAL A 3 -5.27 -2.64 -7.87
N THR A 4 -5.38 -3.90 -7.48
CA THR A 4 -4.97 -4.36 -6.16
C THR A 4 -3.52 -4.84 -6.20
N ARG A 5 -2.70 -4.38 -5.26
CA ARG A 5 -1.30 -4.80 -5.09
C ARG A 5 -1.03 -5.18 -3.63
N THR A 6 -0.42 -6.33 -3.45
CA THR A 6 0.06 -6.78 -2.14
C THR A 6 1.53 -6.39 -1.97
N PHE A 7 1.85 -5.74 -0.87
CA PHE A 7 3.23 -5.42 -0.48
C PHE A 7 3.60 -6.22 0.76
N HIS A 8 4.82 -6.72 0.78
CA HIS A 8 5.36 -7.47 1.90
C HIS A 8 6.48 -6.67 2.56
N GLY A 9 6.64 -6.85 3.86
CA GLY A 9 7.76 -6.28 4.59
C GLY A 9 7.93 -6.94 5.94
N PHE A 10 8.89 -6.42 6.71
CA PHE A 10 9.22 -6.94 8.03
C PHE A 10 8.95 -5.91 9.12
N CYS A 11 8.22 -6.31 10.17
CA CYS A 11 7.99 -5.48 11.35
C CYS A 11 9.03 -5.80 12.42
N PRO A 12 10.03 -4.93 12.65
CA PRO A 12 11.08 -5.19 13.64
C PRO A 12 10.54 -5.17 15.07
N THR A 13 9.50 -4.38 15.37
CA THR A 13 8.92 -4.27 16.72
C THR A 13 8.27 -5.57 17.19
N LEU A 14 7.68 -6.33 16.27
CA LEU A 14 7.04 -7.60 16.57
C LEU A 14 7.85 -8.81 16.11
N ASN A 15 9.02 -8.58 15.50
CA ASN A 15 9.88 -9.59 14.90
C ASN A 15 9.10 -10.55 13.98
N LYS A 16 8.23 -9.98 13.12
CA LYS A 16 7.31 -10.73 12.26
C LYS A 16 7.20 -10.09 10.88
N ASP A 17 7.06 -10.92 9.86
CA ASP A 17 6.69 -10.48 8.51
C ASP A 17 5.25 -9.99 8.48
N TYR A 18 4.98 -9.02 7.61
CA TYR A 18 3.65 -8.50 7.33
C TYR A 18 3.38 -8.47 5.83
N SER A 19 2.10 -8.49 5.48
CA SER A 19 1.60 -8.13 4.16
C SER A 19 0.55 -7.04 4.30
N ILE A 20 0.53 -6.13 3.34
CA ILE A 20 -0.52 -5.13 3.18
C ILE A 20 -1.09 -5.25 1.78
N GLU A 21 -2.42 -5.22 1.68
CA GLU A 21 -3.11 -5.12 0.41
C GLU A 21 -3.52 -3.67 0.21
N VAL A 22 -3.18 -3.13 -0.97
CA VAL A 22 -3.46 -1.75 -1.32
C VAL A 22 -4.20 -1.70 -2.65
N GLU A 23 -5.32 -1.00 -2.64
CA GLU A 23 -6.15 -0.77 -3.81
C GLU A 23 -5.80 0.60 -4.42
N TYR A 24 -5.54 0.61 -5.72
CA TYR A 24 -5.18 1.81 -6.45
C TYR A 24 -6.23 2.12 -7.51
N GLU A 25 -6.53 3.41 -7.64
CA GLU A 25 -7.39 3.95 -8.68
C GLU A 25 -6.54 4.41 -9.87
N ASP A 26 -7.08 4.24 -11.07
CA ASP A 26 -6.48 4.74 -12.31
C ASP A 26 -6.34 6.26 -12.29
N ALA A 27 -5.10 6.72 -12.45
CA ALA A 27 -4.72 8.11 -12.58
C ALA A 27 -3.89 8.34 -13.86
N GLY A 28 -4.15 7.53 -14.88
CA GLY A 28 -3.46 7.59 -16.15
C GLY A 28 -3.67 8.94 -16.83
N THR A 29 -2.59 9.53 -17.33
CA THR A 29 -2.63 10.71 -18.19
C THR A 29 -2.07 10.37 -19.57
N PRO A 30 -2.26 11.20 -20.61
CA PRO A 30 -1.70 10.94 -21.93
C PRO A 30 -0.17 10.74 -21.91
N ASP A 31 0.53 11.45 -21.03
CA ASP A 31 1.99 11.33 -20.83
C ASP A 31 2.38 10.12 -19.95
N PHE A 32 1.47 9.66 -19.10
CA PHE A 32 1.68 8.56 -18.15
C PHE A 32 0.45 7.65 -18.10
N PRO A 33 0.22 6.82 -19.13
CA PRO A 33 -1.01 6.04 -19.26
C PRO A 33 -1.16 4.96 -18.17
N ASN A 34 -0.04 4.53 -17.56
CA ASN A 34 0.00 3.45 -16.57
C ASN A 34 0.26 3.96 -15.15
N ARG A 35 -0.36 5.08 -14.76
CA ARG A 35 -0.20 5.66 -13.42
C ARG A 35 -1.43 5.36 -12.56
N TYR A 36 -1.19 4.95 -11.32
CA TYR A 36 -2.25 4.63 -10.37
C TYR A 36 -1.97 5.32 -9.03
N ILE A 37 -3.01 5.85 -8.40
CA ILE A 37 -2.93 6.52 -7.10
C ILE A 37 -3.69 5.73 -6.04
N GLN A 38 -3.20 5.74 -4.81
CA GLN A 38 -3.84 5.04 -3.70
C GLN A 38 -5.22 5.65 -3.41
N GLY A 39 -6.29 4.83 -3.46
CA GLY A 39 -7.67 5.25 -3.16
C GLY A 39 -8.03 5.19 -1.66
N LEU A 40 -9.33 5.09 -1.34
CA LEU A 40 -9.84 4.84 0.02
C LEU A 40 -9.58 3.38 0.46
N VAL A 41 -8.33 3.07 0.82
CA VAL A 41 -7.93 1.70 1.14
C VAL A 41 -8.09 1.38 2.62
N THR A 42 -8.87 0.34 2.93
CA THR A 42 -8.88 -0.33 4.23
C THR A 42 -7.63 -1.19 4.40
N CYS A 43 -6.67 -0.72 5.20
CA CYS A 43 -5.55 -1.55 5.62
C CYS A 43 -6.03 -2.64 6.59
N ILE A 44 -6.16 -3.88 6.12
CA ILE A 44 -6.41 -5.04 6.98
C ILE A 44 -5.07 -5.51 7.53
N HIS A 45 -4.81 -5.23 8.80
CA HIS A 45 -3.57 -5.61 9.46
C HIS A 45 -3.73 -6.89 10.27
N HIS A 46 -3.11 -7.98 9.83
CA HIS A 46 -2.98 -9.17 10.66
C HIS A 46 -1.78 -9.03 11.59
N GLY A 47 -2.01 -8.48 12.79
CA GLY A 47 -1.09 -8.64 13.93
C GLY A 47 -0.11 -7.51 14.23
N CYS A 48 -0.18 -6.34 13.58
CA CYS A 48 0.61 -5.16 13.96
C CYS A 48 -0.30 -4.04 14.51
N PRO A 49 0.11 -3.35 15.59
CA PRO A 49 -0.76 -2.39 16.29
C PRO A 49 -1.13 -1.21 15.40
N ASN A 50 -2.39 -0.83 15.49
CA ASN A 50 -2.99 0.23 14.70
C ASN A 50 -2.76 1.57 15.40
N VAL A 51 -1.76 2.32 14.96
CA VAL A 51 -1.64 3.74 15.29
C VAL A 51 -0.73 4.37 14.24
N SER A 52 -1.07 5.60 13.87
CA SER A 52 -0.41 6.63 13.04
C SER A 52 1.12 6.59 12.77
N THR A 53 1.87 5.66 13.33
CA THR A 53 3.34 5.50 13.30
C THR A 53 3.78 4.11 12.85
N CYS A 54 2.91 3.29 12.26
CA CYS A 54 3.35 2.02 11.70
C CYS A 54 4.27 2.30 10.50
N SER A 55 5.56 1.97 10.60
CA SER A 55 6.54 2.06 9.50
C SER A 55 6.04 1.35 8.24
N ILE A 56 5.15 0.40 8.42
CA ILE A 56 4.41 -0.35 7.40
C ILE A 56 3.60 0.57 6.49
N LYS A 57 2.82 1.49 7.08
CA LYS A 57 2.06 2.51 6.35
C LYS A 57 2.99 3.56 5.72
N ALA A 58 4.17 3.77 6.29
CA ALA A 58 5.18 4.65 5.71
C ALA A 58 5.93 4.02 4.51
N GLN A 59 5.97 2.68 4.43
CA GLN A 59 6.60 1.95 3.32
C GLN A 59 5.67 1.75 2.11
N MET A 60 4.35 1.96 2.25
CA MET A 60 3.44 1.84 1.12
C MET A 60 3.61 3.04 0.16
N PRO A 61 3.77 2.81 -1.16
CA PRO A 61 3.87 3.90 -2.11
C PRO A 61 2.49 4.54 -2.32
N LYS A 62 2.45 5.87 -2.40
CA LYS A 62 1.20 6.61 -2.67
C LYS A 62 0.75 6.49 -4.13
N GLU A 63 1.67 6.16 -5.00
CA GLU A 63 1.48 6.02 -6.44
C GLU A 63 2.35 4.90 -6.99
N ILE A 64 1.88 4.24 -8.03
CA ILE A 64 2.65 3.25 -8.78
C ILE A 64 2.55 3.55 -10.28
N ALA A 65 3.66 3.35 -10.97
CA ALA A 65 3.73 3.34 -12.43
C ALA A 65 4.08 1.92 -12.89
N VAL A 66 3.34 1.40 -13.89
CA VAL A 66 3.55 0.05 -14.44
C VAL A 66 4.26 0.11 -15.79
#